data_AF-A0A1B6KIL5-F1
#
_entry.id   AF-A0A1B6KIL5-F1
#
_cell.length_a   1.000
_cell.length_b   1.000
_cell.length_c   1.000
_cell.angle_alpha   90.00
_cell.angle_beta   90.00
_cell.angle_gamma   90.00
#
_symmetry.space_group_name_H-M   'P 1'
#
loop_
_entity.id
_entity.type
_entity.pdbx_description
1 polymer ?
#
loop_
_entity_poly.entity_id
_entity_poly.type
_entity_poly.pdbx_seq_one_letter_code
_entity_poly.pdbx_strand_id
1 'polypeptide(L)'
;ECEVCAKDILEHVKQEHSDLNIHTNEENSMFLNDYFEYEEKITWDIPFFVHEQFFWDETFSDPASKLLKIIFHAVPDGKPKDNFYCKVTLQSEETEFVSKINLNMDPDADDDENSIT
;
A
#
# COMPACT_ATOMS: atom_id res chain seq x y z
N GLU A 1 -17.41 3.51 7.73
CA GLU A 1 -17.56 2.99 6.36
C GLU A 1 -18.17 4.09 5.51
N CYS A 2 -17.55 4.41 4.38
CA CYS A 2 -18.01 5.41 3.42
C CYS A 2 -17.86 4.80 2.02
N GLU A 3 -18.85 5.02 1.16
CA GLU A 3 -18.84 4.60 -0.23
C GLU A 3 -18.63 5.83 -1.12
N VAL A 4 -17.51 5.87 -1.84
CA VAL A 4 -17.16 6.92 -2.80
C VAL A 4 -16.81 6.27 -4.13
N CYS A 5 -17.09 6.98 -5.23
CA CYS A 5 -16.65 6.53 -6.55
C CYS A 5 -15.12 6.51 -6.60
N ALA A 6 -14.51 5.49 -7.18
CA ALA A 6 -13.06 5.35 -7.27
C ALA A 6 -12.37 6.60 -7.81
N LYS A 7 -12.94 7.24 -8.84
CA LYS A 7 -12.44 8.50 -9.42
C LYS A 7 -12.40 9.68 -8.43
N ASP A 8 -13.25 9.65 -7.41
CA ASP A 8 -13.42 10.74 -6.44
C ASP A 8 -12.61 10.46 -5.15
N ILE A 9 -11.94 9.30 -5.04
CA ILE A 9 -11.25 8.88 -3.81
C ILE A 9 -10.09 9.82 -3.45
N LEU A 10 -9.36 10.32 -4.45
CA LEU A 10 -8.27 11.27 -4.21
C LEU A 10 -8.80 12.58 -3.62
N GLU A 11 -9.93 13.06 -4.12
CA GLU A 11 -10.58 14.27 -3.61
C GLU A 11 -11.11 14.05 -2.20
N HIS A 12 -11.75 12.90 -1.95
CA HIS A 12 -12.21 12.50 -0.63
C HIS A 12 -11.07 12.47 0.40
N VAL A 13 -9.96 11.79 0.12
CA VAL A 13 -8.82 11.72 1.05
C VAL A 13 -8.23 13.11 1.31
N LYS A 14 -8.16 13.99 0.30
CA LYS A 14 -7.72 15.37 0.51
C LYS A 14 -8.66 16.19 1.40
N GLN A 15 -9.97 15.94 1.33
CA GLN A 15 -10.98 16.71 2.06
C GLN A 15 -11.18 16.19 3.49
N GLU A 16 -11.37 14.88 3.64
CA GLU A 16 -11.77 14.26 4.90
C GLU A 16 -10.57 13.73 5.71
N HIS A 17 -9.45 13.47 5.04
CA HIS A 17 -8.22 12.97 5.65
C HIS A 17 -7.04 13.91 5.37
N SER A 18 -7.28 15.23 5.50
CA SER A 18 -6.30 16.27 5.16
C SER A 18 -4.97 16.20 5.92
N ASP A 19 -4.93 15.45 7.03
CA ASP A 19 -3.71 15.20 7.81
C ASP A 19 -2.83 14.09 7.21
N LEU A 20 -3.36 13.28 6.27
CA LEU A 20 -2.60 12.25 5.57
C LEU A 20 -1.77 12.86 4.45
N ASN A 21 -0.48 12.56 4.44
CA ASN A 21 0.39 12.89 3.32
C ASN A 21 0.18 11.86 2.19
N ILE A 22 -0.44 12.31 1.10
CA ILE A 22 -0.58 11.50 -0.11
C ILE A 22 0.72 11.55 -0.90
N HIS A 23 1.34 10.39 -1.11
CA HIS A 23 2.53 10.27 -1.94
C HIS A 23 2.14 10.34 -3.41
N THR A 24 2.54 11.40 -4.11
CA THR A 24 2.12 11.69 -5.49
C THR A 24 3.19 11.40 -6.55
N ASN A 25 4.35 10.92 -6.13
CA ASN A 25 5.47 10.57 -7.00
C ASN A 25 5.84 9.10 -6.83
N GLU A 26 6.59 8.56 -7.78
CA GLU A 26 7.28 7.28 -7.58
C GLU A 26 8.22 7.39 -6.38
N GLU A 27 7.94 6.62 -5.34
CA GLU A 27 8.77 6.57 -4.15
C GLU A 27 9.85 5.50 -4.30
N ASN A 28 11.12 5.89 -4.14
CA ASN A 28 12.24 4.96 -4.24
C ASN A 28 12.44 4.13 -2.97
N SER A 29 11.94 4.62 -1.84
CA SER A 29 12.04 3.96 -0.54
C SER A 29 11.04 4.58 0.43
N MET A 30 10.32 3.73 1.14
CA MET A 30 9.51 4.12 2.29
C MET A 30 10.12 3.52 3.54
N PHE A 31 10.25 4.33 4.58
CA PHE A 31 10.76 3.90 5.86
C PHE A 31 9.61 3.76 6.84
N LEU A 32 9.62 2.66 7.60
CA LEU A 32 8.85 2.55 8.83
C LEU A 32 9.28 3.70 9.75
N ASN A 33 8.32 4.49 10.18
CA ASN A 33 8.55 5.67 11.02
C ASN A 33 9.35 5.29 12.28
N ASP A 34 10.15 6.21 12.80
CA ASP A 34 10.95 6.07 14.03
C ASP A 34 10.09 5.71 15.27
N TYR A 35 8.77 5.86 15.20
CA TYR A 35 7.80 5.44 16.23
C TYR A 35 7.38 3.97 16.13
N PHE A 36 8.03 3.15 15.30
CA PHE A 36 7.78 1.71 15.28
C PHE A 36 8.25 1.08 16.60
N GLU A 37 7.36 1.01 17.58
CA GLU A 37 7.61 0.33 18.84
C GLU A 37 7.24 -1.15 18.69
N TYR A 38 8.26 -2.02 18.71
CA TYR A 38 8.10 -3.47 18.56
C TYR A 38 7.21 -4.10 19.64
N GLU A 39 6.83 -3.40 20.71
CA GLU A 39 6.03 -3.98 21.79
C GLU A 39 4.51 -3.87 21.56
N GLU A 40 4.07 -3.01 20.64
CA GLU A 40 2.65 -2.76 20.41
C GLU A 40 2.18 -3.28 19.06
N LYS A 41 0.87 -3.56 18.97
CA LYS A 41 0.22 -3.79 17.69
C LYS A 41 0.06 -2.45 17.00
N ILE A 42 0.61 -2.35 15.79
CA ILE A 42 0.56 -1.11 15.03
C ILE A 42 -0.07 -1.39 13.67
N THR A 43 -1.00 -0.54 13.29
CA THR A 43 -1.51 -0.41 11.93
C THR A 43 -1.28 1.03 11.50
N TRP A 44 -0.74 1.23 10.30
CA TRP A 44 -0.81 2.51 9.63
C TRP A 44 -1.14 2.31 8.17
N ASP A 45 -1.66 3.39 7.61
CA ASP A 45 -2.08 3.40 6.24
C ASP A 45 -1.47 4.58 5.50
N ILE A 46 -0.98 4.32 4.29
CA ILE A 46 -0.29 5.32 3.49
C ILE A 46 -0.92 5.39 2.10
N PRO A 47 -1.57 6.51 1.75
CA PRO A 47 -2.16 6.69 0.43
C PRO A 47 -1.10 7.10 -0.59
N PHE A 48 -1.18 6.50 -1.78
CA PHE A 48 -0.39 6.85 -2.95
C PHE A 48 -1.29 7.22 -4.12
N PHE A 49 -0.85 8.19 -4.92
CA PHE A 49 -1.46 8.54 -6.20
C PHE A 49 -0.37 8.70 -7.26
N VAL A 50 -0.12 7.65 -8.03
CA VAL A 50 1.00 7.58 -8.98
C VAL A 50 0.48 7.08 -10.33
N HIS A 51 0.93 7.71 -11.42
CA HIS A 51 0.51 7.39 -12.79
C HIS A 51 -1.03 7.32 -12.97
N GLU A 52 -1.74 8.31 -12.43
CA GLU A 52 -3.21 8.42 -12.49
C GLU A 52 -3.93 7.26 -11.76
N GLN A 53 -3.25 6.48 -10.93
CA GLN A 53 -3.83 5.38 -10.16
C GLN A 53 -3.66 5.61 -8.66
N PHE A 54 -4.66 5.17 -7.88
CA PHE A 54 -4.66 5.33 -6.43
C PHE A 54 -4.38 3.99 -5.74
N PHE A 55 -3.57 4.04 -4.68
CA PHE A 55 -3.18 2.86 -3.90
C PHE A 55 -3.22 3.18 -2.40
N TRP A 56 -3.49 2.16 -1.60
CA TRP A 56 -3.29 2.19 -0.15
C TRP A 56 -2.30 1.11 0.24
N ASP A 57 -1.23 1.50 0.92
CA ASP A 57 -0.45 0.58 1.73
C ASP A 57 -1.11 0.51 3.10
N GLU A 58 -1.59 -0.67 3.47
CA GLU A 58 -1.94 -1.01 4.84
C GLU A 58 -0.82 -1.90 5.39
N THR A 59 -0.09 -1.39 6.38
CA THR A 59 0.90 -2.21 7.08
C THR A 59 0.45 -2.48 8.51
N PHE A 60 0.54 -3.76 8.88
CA PHE A 60 0.18 -4.27 10.18
C PHE A 60 1.36 -5.02 10.80
N SER A 61 1.67 -4.69 12.06
CA SER A 61 2.65 -5.41 12.88
C SER A 61 1.98 -6.00 14.11
N ASP A 62 2.15 -7.30 14.30
CA ASP A 62 1.78 -8.01 15.53
C ASP A 62 3.00 -8.67 16.17
N PRO A 63 3.56 -8.05 17.22
CA PRO A 63 4.72 -8.59 17.92
C PRO A 63 4.47 -9.95 18.57
N ALA A 64 3.23 -10.22 19.02
CA ALA A 64 2.89 -11.46 19.69
C ALA A 64 2.96 -12.67 18.74
N SER A 65 2.54 -12.46 17.49
CA SER A 65 2.66 -13.45 16.41
C SER A 65 3.95 -13.33 15.59
N LYS A 66 4.77 -12.30 15.86
CA LYS A 66 6.01 -11.97 15.15
C LYS A 66 5.78 -11.79 13.65
N LEU A 67 4.68 -11.13 13.31
CA LEU A 67 4.21 -11.04 11.94
C LEU A 67 4.13 -9.57 11.51
N LEU A 68 4.84 -9.25 10.43
CA LEU A 68 4.66 -8.01 9.67
C LEU A 68 3.89 -8.37 8.40
N LYS A 69 2.76 -7.71 8.18
CA LYS A 69 1.99 -7.81 6.94
C LYS A 69 1.97 -6.45 6.27
N ILE A 70 2.28 -6.42 4.99
CA ILE A 70 2.18 -5.23 4.14
C ILE A 70 1.20 -5.61 3.04
N ILE A 71 0.10 -4.86 2.93
CA ILE A 71 -0.98 -5.12 1.99
C ILE A 71 -1.11 -3.88 1.10
N PHE A 72 -1.08 -4.10 -0.22
CA PHE A 72 -1.30 -3.02 -1.18
C PHE A 72 -2.70 -3.16 -1.77
N HIS A 73 -3.58 -2.22 -1.41
CA HIS A 73 -4.91 -2.10 -1.95
C HIS A 73 -4.87 -1.20 -3.18
N ALA A 74 -5.08 -1.79 -4.35
CA ALA A 74 -5.23 -1.08 -5.60
C ALA A 74 -6.65 -0.52 -5.75
N VAL A 75 -6.78 0.76 -6.06
CA VAL A 75 -8.06 1.39 -6.41
C VAL A 75 -7.96 1.85 -7.86
N PRO A 76 -8.27 0.97 -8.84
CA PRO A 76 -8.13 1.29 -10.25
C PRO A 76 -9.10 2.42 -10.65
N ASP A 77 -8.56 3.46 -11.28
CA ASP A 77 -9.35 4.48 -11.96
C ASP A 77 -9.26 4.24 -13.48
N GLY A 78 -10.15 3.36 -13.95
CA GLY A 78 -10.14 2.87 -15.32
C GLY A 78 -9.01 1.86 -15.59
N LYS A 79 -8.69 1.66 -16.88
CA LYS A 79 -7.66 0.72 -17.28
C LYS A 79 -6.27 1.38 -17.12
N PRO A 80 -5.37 0.80 -16.31
CA PRO A 80 -4.02 1.33 -16.16
C PRO A 80 -3.29 1.32 -17.52
N LYS A 81 -2.54 2.40 -17.79
CA LYS A 81 -1.68 2.49 -18.97
C LYS A 81 -0.33 1.80 -18.75
N ASP A 82 0.07 1.73 -17.48
CA ASP A 82 1.37 1.25 -17.03
C ASP A 82 1.25 -0.01 -16.18
N ASN A 83 2.33 -0.78 -16.10
CA ASN A 83 2.43 -1.90 -15.17
C ASN A 83 2.99 -1.41 -13.83
N PHE A 84 2.34 -1.78 -12.74
CA PHE A 84 2.73 -1.36 -11.40
C PHE A 84 3.48 -2.46 -10.67
N TYR A 85 4.59 -2.09 -10.05
CA TYR A 85 5.39 -3.01 -9.24
C TYR A 85 5.62 -2.39 -7.87
N CYS A 86 5.40 -3.19 -6.83
CA CYS A 86 5.86 -2.87 -5.50
C CYS A 86 7.15 -3.64 -5.21
N LYS A 87 8.21 -2.93 -4.79
CA LYS A 87 9.43 -3.56 -4.30
C LYS A 87 9.49 -3.37 -2.79
N VAL A 88 9.39 -4.47 -2.05
CA VAL A 88 9.57 -4.49 -0.59
C VAL A 88 10.99 -4.91 -0.29
N THR A 89 11.72 -4.08 0.46
CA THR A 89 13.07 -4.39 0.95
C THR A 89 13.05 -4.31 2.47
N LEU A 90 13.30 -5.44 3.14
CA LEU A 90 13.46 -5.53 4.58
C LEU A 90 14.92 -5.85 4.86
N GLN A 91 15.64 -4.94 5.49
CA GLN A 91 17.06 -5.09 5.77
C GLN A 91 17.32 -5.02 7.28
N SER A 92 18.06 -6.00 7.78
CA SER A 92 18.66 -6.00 9.12
C SER A 92 20.19 -6.05 9.00
N GLU A 93 20.90 -5.99 10.12
CA GLU A 93 22.36 -6.15 10.13
C GLU A 93 22.82 -7.49 9.56
N GLU A 94 22.01 -8.54 9.70
CA GLU A 94 22.38 -9.92 9.35
C GLU A 94 21.69 -10.44 8.07
N THR A 95 20.55 -9.84 7.69
CA THR A 95 19.70 -10.37 6.61
C THR A 95 19.11 -9.28 5.75
N GLU A 96 19.12 -9.50 4.44
CA GLU A 96 18.37 -8.70 3.46
C GLU A 96 17.30 -9.59 2.83
N PHE A 97 16.05 -9.14 2.89
CA PHE A 97 14.94 -9.71 2.17
C PHE A 97 14.44 -8.71 1.13
N VAL A 98 14.45 -9.11 -0.14
CA VAL A 98 13.93 -8.31 -1.24
C VAL A 98 12.83 -9.09 -1.94
N SER A 99 11.65 -8.51 -2.01
CA SER A 99 10.54 -9.02 -2.80
C SER A 99 10.10 -7.98 -3.82
N LYS A 100 9.74 -8.45 -5.01
CA LYS A 100 9.12 -7.63 -6.06
C LYS A 100 7.78 -8.24 -6.41
N ILE A 101 6.73 -7.50 -6.14
CA ILE A 101 5.34 -7.89 -6.34
C ILE A 101 4.82 -7.13 -7.57
N ASN A 102 4.25 -7.86 -8.52
CA ASN A 102 3.53 -7.26 -9.64
C ASN A 102 2.09 -7.01 -9.20
N LEU A 103 1.64 -5.76 -9.26
CA LEU A 103 0.28 -5.41 -8.88
C LEU A 103 -0.64 -5.63 -10.08
N ASN A 104 -1.59 -6.54 -9.96
CA ASN A 104 -2.62 -6.71 -10.97
C ASN A 104 -3.64 -5.58 -10.82
N MET A 105 -3.63 -4.66 -11.77
CA MET A 105 -4.47 -3.47 -11.78
C MET A 105 -5.61 -3.60 -12.81
N ASP A 106 -5.83 -4.80 -13.36
CA ASP A 106 -6.93 -5.05 -14.28
C ASP A 106 -8.24 -5.18 -13.48
N PRO A 107 -9.19 -4.24 -13.63
CA PRO A 107 -10.46 -4.30 -12.90
C PRO A 107 -11.33 -5.50 -13.29
N ASP A 108 -11.02 -6.14 -14.44
CA ASP A 108 -11.72 -7.33 -14.93
C ASP A 108 -10.97 -8.64 -14.61
N ALA A 109 -9.89 -8.58 -13.83
CA ALA A 109 -9.20 -9.80 -13.40
C ALA A 109 -10.05 -10.58 -12.38
N ASP A 110 -10.30 -11.85 -12.67
CA ASP A 110 -10.86 -12.79 -11.69
C ASP A 110 -9.83 -13.03 -10.57
N ASP A 111 -10.06 -12.43 -9.40
CA ASP A 111 -9.20 -12.51 -8.21
C ASP A 111 -9.18 -13.91 -7.54
N ASP A 112 -10.01 -14.84 -8.01
CA ASP A 112 -10.23 -16.15 -7.39
C ASP A 112 -9.10 -17.17 -7.65
N GLU A 113 -8.23 -16.98 -8.66
CA GLU A 113 -7.20 -17.99 -9.00
C GLU A 113 -5.78 -17.67 -8.50
N ASN A 114 -5.45 -16.43 -8.11
CA ASN A 114 -4.05 -16.02 -7.84
C ASN A 114 -3.81 -15.19 -6.57
N SER A 115 -4.78 -15.10 -5.65
CA SER A 115 -4.54 -14.49 -4.34
C SER A 115 -3.56 -15.33 -3.50
N ILE A 116 -2.27 -14.98 -3.56
CA ILE A 116 -1.29 -15.47 -2.60
C ILE A 116 -1.57 -14.76 -1.28
N THR A 117 -2.08 -15.52 -0.31
CA THR A 117 -2.39 -15.07 1.06
C THR A 117 -1.18 -15.15 1.99
#